data_AF-A0A7M1Q5E8-F1
#
_entry.id   AF-A0A7M1Q5E8-F1
#
_cell.length_a   1.000
_cell.length_b   1.000
_cell.length_c   1.000
_cell.angle_alpha   90.00
_cell.angle_beta   90.00
_cell.angle_gamma   90.00
#
_symmetry.space_group_name_H-M   'P 1'
#
loop_
_entity.id
_entity.type
_entity.pdbx_description
1 polymer ?
#
loop_
_entity_poly.entity_id
_entity_poly.type
_entity_poly.pdbx_seq_one_letter_code
_entity_poly.pdbx_strand_id
1 'polypeptide(L)'
;MNKRIYIIISILLLFITGSVYVSASSISLIINTNNAVVGERVELTGVANSNANIIVKVTDCNDAVVYFSTIKTSSSGDYNHSFIVPYMSVGTAKVVVGYGSNVASEELNITLPPDTTPPTITTSLVNGFTYSSSKTFTISVTDNIDTNPRVTVKLANNTITANSDGSYTVNLTMGTNLINIIATDICNNTNTEIIQIIRESKPVVDDDGHEEESDNTIVSEEQLQKIAIKETDQIKKITVDITIKQAVLGGSIRAAKKKQQPVYIILPSIEPQEVNAESVKQVTNLGFTTHQVSQVKEVGLKITGPQGTQIELSKQLLETMAKASQDLNLQLSTVPVKEVNEYFSEKDSVYEAKEINTNFSGETKLRFKAPQDVDSAKLKIKVIHSNGTIEEIIPIIVTNEQDNTYLEFTINSFSTFIIYKPAPKAKTIIKLTIDKALVTVNNTEINLDATAFIKDTTNRTLVPVRFVSEALGSKVEWLPKTRQVKIINSKEILLTIDSTEVQVAEEIIKIDSPAEIVNTRTFVPLRFVSESLGAEVSYNAKTREITIIK
;
A
#
# COMPACT_ATOMS: atom_id res chain seq x y z
N MET A 1 -3.49 -36.02 61.23
CA MET A 1 -4.20 -37.32 61.22
C MET A 1 -3.68 -38.15 60.06
N ASN A 2 -3.09 -39.30 60.39
CA ASN A 2 -2.83 -40.54 59.63
C ASN A 2 -2.25 -40.42 58.20
N LYS A 3 -0.93 -40.57 58.00
CA LYS A 3 -0.07 -41.80 58.00
C LYS A 3 -0.19 -42.65 56.72
N ARG A 4 0.97 -42.72 56.05
CA ARG A 4 1.40 -43.58 54.93
C ARG A 4 1.10 -45.06 55.19
N ILE A 5 0.72 -45.79 54.13
CA ILE A 5 0.90 -47.24 54.03
C ILE A 5 1.52 -47.56 52.66
N TYR A 6 2.66 -48.22 52.74
CA TYR A 6 3.43 -48.81 51.65
C TYR A 6 2.73 -50.06 51.12
N ILE A 7 2.77 -50.29 49.80
CA ILE A 7 2.56 -51.62 49.23
C ILE A 7 3.90 -52.08 48.65
N ILE A 8 4.47 -53.04 49.36
CA ILE A 8 5.61 -53.89 48.98
C ILE A 8 5.02 -55.03 48.16
N ILE A 9 5.54 -55.29 46.95
CA ILE A 9 5.35 -56.58 46.29
C ILE A 9 6.74 -57.16 46.02
N SER A 10 7.01 -58.23 46.77
CA SER A 10 8.21 -59.07 46.72
C SER A 10 8.42 -59.68 45.34
N ILE A 11 9.64 -59.58 44.83
CA ILE A 11 10.12 -60.41 43.72
C ILE A 11 10.69 -61.70 44.33
N LEU A 12 10.05 -62.81 43.98
CA LEU A 12 10.49 -64.16 44.31
C LEU A 12 11.74 -64.52 43.50
N LEU A 13 12.83 -64.77 44.22
CA LEU A 13 14.05 -65.37 43.70
C LEU A 13 13.84 -66.89 43.60
N LEU A 14 13.87 -67.47 42.40
CA LEU A 14 14.09 -68.90 42.22
C LEU A 14 15.30 -69.09 41.29
N PHE A 15 16.43 -69.44 41.89
CA PHE A 15 17.59 -69.95 41.18
C PHE A 15 17.29 -71.38 40.72
N ILE A 16 17.29 -71.60 39.40
CA ILE A 16 17.65 -72.90 38.83
C ILE A 16 18.82 -72.64 37.88
N THR A 17 19.96 -73.19 38.29
CA THR A 17 21.25 -73.15 37.60
C THR A 17 21.21 -73.95 36.31
N GLY A 18 21.73 -73.41 35.21
CA GLY A 18 22.03 -74.20 34.03
C GLY A 18 22.34 -73.37 32.79
N SER A 19 23.64 -73.26 32.50
CA SER A 19 24.24 -72.80 31.25
C SER A 19 24.38 -71.29 31.05
N VAL A 20 25.63 -70.86 31.13
CA VAL A 20 26.15 -69.57 30.65
C VAL A 20 25.75 -69.38 29.19
N TYR A 21 24.81 -68.47 28.95
CA TYR A 21 24.84 -67.64 27.76
C TYR A 21 25.24 -66.25 28.22
N VAL A 22 26.42 -65.79 27.79
CA VAL A 22 26.67 -64.35 27.72
C VAL A 22 25.73 -63.84 26.64
N SER A 23 24.50 -63.49 27.04
CA SER A 23 23.59 -62.75 26.18
C SER A 23 24.27 -61.42 25.89
N ALA A 24 24.40 -61.06 24.61
CA ALA A 24 24.65 -59.69 24.24
C ALA A 24 23.72 -58.79 25.06
N SER A 25 24.28 -57.87 25.84
CA SER A 25 23.51 -56.91 26.62
C SER A 25 22.62 -56.14 25.66
N SER A 26 21.33 -56.48 25.66
CA SER A 26 20.33 -55.85 24.82
C SER A 26 20.21 -54.39 25.26
N ILE A 27 20.36 -53.46 24.33
CA ILE A 27 20.07 -52.06 24.58
C ILE A 27 18.58 -51.90 24.88
N SER A 28 18.23 -51.09 25.89
CA SER A 28 16.85 -50.71 26.19
C SER A 28 16.61 -49.24 25.87
N LEU A 29 15.36 -48.88 25.59
CA LEU A 29 14.89 -47.52 25.37
C LEU A 29 13.56 -47.35 26.11
N ILE A 30 13.44 -46.26 26.86
CA ILE A 30 12.20 -45.80 27.48
C ILE A 30 12.05 -44.33 27.13
N ILE A 31 10.92 -43.97 26.52
CA ILE A 31 10.52 -42.59 26.29
C ILE A 31 9.50 -42.17 27.35
N ASN A 32 9.52 -40.91 27.76
CA ASN A 32 8.65 -40.40 28.82
C ASN A 32 7.17 -40.27 28.40
N THR A 33 6.89 -40.24 27.10
CA THR A 33 5.55 -40.13 26.53
C THR A 33 5.48 -40.84 25.18
N ASN A 34 4.30 -41.34 24.83
CA ASN A 34 4.00 -41.90 23.51
C ASN A 34 3.23 -40.90 22.62
N ASN A 35 2.96 -39.68 23.12
CA ASN A 35 2.36 -38.58 22.36
C ASN A 35 3.11 -37.28 22.64
N ALA A 36 3.45 -36.52 21.62
CA ALA A 36 4.08 -35.21 21.77
C ALA A 36 3.60 -34.20 20.72
N VAL A 37 3.65 -32.92 21.05
CA VAL A 37 3.38 -31.83 20.12
C VAL A 37 4.69 -31.36 19.48
N VAL A 38 4.67 -30.95 18.21
CA VAL A 38 5.82 -30.27 17.60
C VAL A 38 6.28 -29.10 18.48
N GLY A 39 7.58 -29.04 18.81
CA GLY A 39 8.16 -28.06 19.74
C GLY A 39 8.19 -28.50 21.21
N GLU A 40 7.56 -29.62 21.58
CA GLU A 40 7.62 -30.18 22.93
C GLU A 40 8.96 -30.90 23.18
N ARG A 41 9.41 -30.98 24.44
CA ARG A 41 10.61 -31.74 24.83
C ARG A 41 10.24 -33.18 25.19
N VAL A 42 10.87 -34.14 24.51
CA VAL A 42 10.77 -35.57 24.83
C VAL A 42 12.05 -36.03 25.51
N GLU A 43 11.89 -36.79 26.59
CA GLU A 43 13.00 -37.36 27.37
C GLU A 43 13.09 -38.86 27.11
N LEU A 44 14.31 -39.36 26.96
CA LEU A 44 14.59 -40.76 26.75
C LEU A 44 15.67 -41.26 27.71
N THR A 45 15.48 -42.48 28.20
CA THR A 45 16.40 -43.16 29.12
C THR A 45 16.56 -44.62 28.72
N GLY A 46 17.64 -45.24 29.15
CA GLY A 46 17.83 -46.67 28.94
C GLY A 46 19.18 -47.16 29.43
N VAL A 47 19.46 -48.42 29.14
CA VAL A 47 20.70 -49.11 29.49
C VAL A 47 21.29 -49.72 28.23
N ALA A 48 22.60 -49.56 28.05
CA ALA A 48 23.38 -50.20 27.00
C ALA A 48 24.73 -50.68 27.56
N ASN A 49 25.68 -51.07 26.70
CA ASN A 49 27.02 -51.40 27.16
C ASN A 49 27.68 -50.21 27.88
N SER A 50 28.48 -50.48 28.91
CA SER A 50 29.20 -49.44 29.65
C SER A 50 30.17 -48.67 28.76
N ASN A 51 30.20 -47.35 28.94
CA ASN A 51 31.04 -46.39 28.19
C ASN A 51 30.89 -46.46 26.64
N ALA A 52 29.77 -46.96 26.13
CA ALA A 52 29.49 -47.08 24.71
C ALA A 52 28.99 -45.75 24.12
N ASN A 53 29.38 -45.47 22.86
CA ASN A 53 28.78 -44.40 22.08
C ASN A 53 27.54 -44.96 21.37
N ILE A 54 26.37 -44.39 21.65
CA ILE A 54 25.09 -44.81 21.08
C ILE A 54 24.49 -43.67 20.28
N ILE A 55 23.82 -44.02 19.19
CA ILE A 55 23.14 -43.07 18.31
C ILE A 55 21.70 -42.97 18.75
N VAL A 56 21.19 -41.75 18.87
CA VAL A 56 19.76 -41.44 18.96
C VAL A 56 19.33 -40.89 17.60
N LYS A 57 18.33 -41.53 17.01
CA LYS A 57 17.76 -41.16 15.72
C LYS A 57 16.25 -41.11 15.84
N VAL A 58 15.61 -40.05 15.34
CA VAL A 58 14.16 -39.97 15.19
C VAL A 58 13.81 -39.91 13.71
N THR A 59 12.89 -40.76 13.27
CA THR A 59 12.34 -40.72 11.91
C THR A 59 10.88 -40.30 11.90
N ASP A 60 10.47 -39.61 10.85
CA ASP A 60 9.07 -39.32 10.59
C ASP A 60 8.31 -40.54 10.04
N CYS A 61 7.02 -40.35 9.75
CA CYS A 61 6.15 -41.40 9.18
C CYS A 61 6.56 -41.85 7.76
N ASN A 62 7.49 -41.15 7.11
CA ASN A 62 8.05 -41.49 5.80
C ASN A 62 9.48 -42.06 5.93
N ASP A 63 9.89 -42.45 7.16
CA ASP A 63 11.24 -42.94 7.50
C ASP A 63 12.38 -41.91 7.30
N ALA A 64 12.07 -40.63 7.09
CA ALA A 64 13.06 -39.57 6.96
C ALA A 64 13.65 -39.19 8.33
N VAL A 65 14.98 -39.02 8.42
CA VAL A 65 15.65 -38.65 9.67
C VAL A 65 15.40 -37.17 9.98
N VAL A 66 14.68 -36.90 11.05
CA VAL A 66 14.34 -35.53 11.49
C VAL A 66 15.13 -35.08 12.71
N TYR A 67 15.70 -36.02 13.47
CA TYR A 67 16.62 -35.73 14.57
C TYR A 67 17.73 -36.79 14.63
N PHE A 68 18.93 -36.36 14.94
CA PHE A 68 20.10 -37.22 15.07
C PHE A 68 21.04 -36.68 16.16
N SER A 69 21.50 -37.56 17.04
CA SER A 69 22.48 -37.23 18.08
C SER A 69 23.30 -38.46 18.46
N THR A 70 24.49 -38.24 19.01
CA THR A 70 25.35 -39.30 19.56
C THR A 70 25.58 -39.02 21.03
N ILE A 71 25.29 -39.98 21.90
CA ILE A 71 25.47 -39.88 23.34
C ILE A 71 26.38 -41.01 23.85
N LYS A 72 27.06 -40.80 24.97
CA LYS A 72 27.94 -41.79 25.59
C LYS A 72 27.32 -42.30 26.89
N THR A 73 27.22 -43.62 27.05
CA THR A 73 26.69 -44.23 28.27
C THR A 73 27.66 -44.11 29.44
N SER A 74 27.13 -44.22 30.66
CA SER A 74 27.92 -44.23 31.89
C SER A 74 28.79 -45.50 32.03
N SER A 75 29.60 -45.56 33.08
CA SER A 75 30.35 -46.77 33.44
C SER A 75 29.46 -47.95 33.84
N SER A 76 28.20 -47.72 34.22
CA SER A 76 27.18 -48.76 34.47
C SER A 76 26.34 -49.09 33.24
N GLY A 77 26.47 -48.32 32.14
CA GLY A 77 25.71 -48.52 30.91
C GLY A 77 24.44 -47.67 30.79
N ASP A 78 24.09 -46.92 31.83
CA ASP A 78 22.91 -46.04 31.83
C ASP A 78 23.12 -44.84 30.91
N TYR A 79 22.03 -44.36 30.32
CA TYR A 79 22.01 -43.10 29.56
C TYR A 79 20.69 -42.35 29.75
N ASN A 80 20.76 -41.03 29.57
CA ASN A 80 19.62 -40.14 29.42
C ASN A 80 19.89 -39.16 28.27
N HIS A 81 18.82 -38.72 27.62
CA HIS A 81 18.89 -37.67 26.60
C HIS A 81 17.53 -37.00 26.47
N SER A 82 17.50 -35.85 25.80
CA SER A 82 16.25 -35.24 25.37
C SER A 82 16.38 -34.63 23.99
N PHE A 83 15.25 -34.42 23.33
CA PHE A 83 15.18 -33.66 22.09
C PHE A 83 13.90 -32.82 22.07
N ILE A 84 13.93 -31.72 21.33
CA ILE A 84 12.73 -30.95 21.00
C ILE A 84 12.15 -31.58 19.73
N VAL A 85 10.86 -31.91 19.74
CA VAL A 85 10.18 -32.47 18.56
C VAL A 85 10.32 -31.47 17.39
N PRO A 86 11.04 -31.84 16.32
CA PRO A 86 11.26 -30.94 15.19
C PRO A 86 9.96 -30.75 14.39
N TYR A 87 9.90 -29.70 13.58
CA TYR A 87 8.77 -29.51 12.66
C TYR A 87 8.80 -30.61 11.60
N MET A 88 7.77 -31.45 11.57
CA MET A 88 7.68 -32.65 10.76
C MET A 88 6.21 -33.00 10.45
N SER A 89 5.99 -33.92 9.50
CA SER A 89 4.67 -34.47 9.20
C SER A 89 4.03 -35.09 10.45
N VAL A 90 2.75 -34.80 10.67
CA VAL A 90 1.93 -35.39 11.76
C VAL A 90 1.82 -36.89 11.54
N GLY A 91 1.94 -37.67 12.62
CA GLY A 91 1.84 -39.12 12.56
C GLY A 91 2.77 -39.83 13.54
N THR A 92 2.89 -41.15 13.36
CA THR A 92 3.76 -41.99 14.20
C THR A 92 5.22 -41.86 13.77
N ALA A 93 6.02 -41.23 14.60
CA ALA A 93 7.47 -41.16 14.48
C ALA A 93 8.13 -42.37 15.17
N LYS A 94 9.32 -42.76 14.74
CA LYS A 94 10.10 -43.83 15.38
C LYS A 94 11.35 -43.25 16.04
N VAL A 95 11.43 -43.40 17.36
CA VAL A 95 12.62 -43.06 18.15
C VAL A 95 13.48 -44.31 18.22
N VAL A 96 14.72 -44.23 17.77
CA VAL A 96 15.65 -45.34 17.64
C VAL A 96 16.92 -45.01 18.40
N VAL A 97 17.35 -45.92 19.28
CA VAL A 97 18.64 -45.82 19.97
C VAL A 97 19.45 -47.08 19.74
N GLY A 98 20.73 -46.96 19.38
CA GLY A 98 21.55 -48.14 19.11
C GLY A 98 22.98 -47.90 18.63
N TYR A 99 23.70 -49.01 18.45
CA TYR A 99 25.03 -49.09 17.85
C TYR A 99 25.24 -50.47 17.21
N GLY A 100 25.83 -50.50 16.01
CA GLY A 100 25.99 -51.74 15.25
C GLY A 100 24.64 -52.43 15.01
N SER A 101 24.55 -53.72 15.36
CA SER A 101 23.31 -54.50 15.28
C SER A 101 22.41 -54.39 16.51
N ASN A 102 22.84 -53.70 17.57
CA ASN A 102 22.07 -53.56 18.82
C ASN A 102 21.27 -52.27 18.78
N VAL A 103 19.95 -52.39 18.58
CA VAL A 103 19.04 -51.26 18.42
C VAL A 103 17.76 -51.50 19.23
N ALA A 104 17.30 -50.48 19.95
CA ALA A 104 15.97 -50.41 20.53
C ALA A 104 15.17 -49.29 19.85
N SER A 105 13.86 -49.45 19.74
CA SER A 105 13.01 -48.41 19.17
C SER A 105 11.65 -48.34 19.83
N GLU A 106 11.14 -47.13 19.97
CA GLU A 106 9.80 -46.82 20.48
C GLU A 106 9.06 -45.94 19.46
N GLU A 107 7.74 -46.02 19.47
CA GLU A 107 6.86 -45.20 18.65
C GLU A 107 6.40 -43.96 19.41
N LEU A 108 6.37 -42.82 18.73
CA LEU A 108 5.96 -41.53 19.29
C LEU A 108 4.95 -40.87 18.34
N ASN A 109 3.72 -40.70 18.80
CA ASN A 109 2.68 -40.02 18.02
C ASN A 109 2.87 -38.51 18.10
N ILE A 110 3.14 -37.87 16.96
CA ILE A 110 3.34 -36.43 16.87
C ILE A 110 2.08 -35.73 16.39
N THR A 111 1.70 -34.66 17.09
CA THR A 111 0.60 -33.76 16.71
C THR A 111 1.14 -32.33 16.49
N LEU A 112 0.44 -31.53 15.68
CA LEU A 112 0.72 -30.10 15.57
C LEU A 112 0.18 -29.35 16.80
N PRO A 113 0.75 -28.18 17.15
CA PRO A 113 0.09 -27.29 18.10
C PRO A 113 -1.32 -26.95 17.59
N PRO A 114 -2.30 -26.73 18.48
CA PRO A 114 -3.65 -26.37 18.08
C PRO A 114 -3.62 -25.02 17.35
N ASP A 115 -3.75 -25.04 16.02
CA ASP A 115 -4.06 -23.83 15.26
C ASP A 115 -5.56 -23.55 15.40
N THR A 116 -5.88 -22.32 15.75
CA THR A 116 -7.26 -21.84 15.89
C THR A 116 -7.54 -20.63 15.00
N THR A 117 -6.55 -20.21 14.22
CA THR A 117 -6.64 -19.02 13.38
C THR A 117 -7.14 -19.44 12.00
N PRO A 118 -8.25 -18.88 11.50
CA PRO A 118 -8.69 -19.14 10.14
C PRO A 118 -7.80 -18.46 9.09
N PRO A 119 -7.70 -19.03 7.87
CA PRO A 119 -6.99 -18.38 6.77
C PRO A 119 -7.57 -17.01 6.41
N THR A 120 -6.72 -16.11 5.94
CA THR A 120 -7.11 -14.82 5.37
C THR A 120 -7.32 -14.95 3.86
N ILE A 121 -8.48 -14.48 3.37
CA ILE A 121 -8.84 -14.51 1.95
C ILE A 121 -8.66 -13.11 1.35
N THR A 122 -8.01 -13.04 0.19
CA THR A 122 -8.01 -11.86 -0.67
C THR A 122 -8.46 -12.26 -2.07
N THR A 123 -9.22 -11.38 -2.74
CA THR A 123 -9.71 -11.64 -4.09
C THR A 123 -9.71 -10.35 -4.92
N SER A 124 -9.52 -10.49 -6.23
CA SER A 124 -9.68 -9.39 -7.19
C SER A 124 -11.15 -9.11 -7.55
N LEU A 125 -12.10 -9.90 -7.04
CA LEU A 125 -13.51 -9.53 -7.09
C LEU A 125 -13.81 -8.44 -6.08
N VAL A 126 -14.63 -7.47 -6.51
CA VAL A 126 -15.16 -6.43 -5.64
C VAL A 126 -16.65 -6.66 -5.48
N ASN A 127 -17.09 -6.66 -4.22
CA ASN A 127 -18.51 -6.77 -3.87
C ASN A 127 -19.32 -5.65 -4.51
N GLY A 128 -20.53 -5.96 -4.95
CA GLY A 128 -21.47 -4.98 -5.51
C GLY A 128 -21.24 -4.58 -6.96
N PHE A 129 -20.10 -4.95 -7.57
CA PHE A 129 -19.87 -4.63 -8.98
C PHE A 129 -20.82 -5.39 -9.90
N THR A 130 -21.15 -4.73 -11.01
CA THR A 130 -22.07 -5.24 -12.02
C THR A 130 -21.29 -5.66 -13.26
N TYR A 131 -21.57 -6.85 -13.80
CA TYR A 131 -20.89 -7.37 -15.00
C TYR A 131 -21.89 -7.89 -16.02
N SER A 132 -21.49 -7.82 -17.29
CA SER A 132 -22.36 -8.15 -18.43
C SER A 132 -22.53 -9.65 -18.69
N SER A 133 -21.53 -10.48 -18.35
CA SER A 133 -21.51 -11.91 -18.73
C SER A 133 -20.77 -12.80 -17.72
N SER A 134 -19.62 -13.34 -18.10
CA SER A 134 -18.74 -14.09 -17.21
C SER A 134 -17.72 -13.17 -16.56
N LYS A 135 -17.18 -13.58 -15.41
CA LYS A 135 -16.11 -12.87 -14.75
C LYS A 135 -15.00 -13.84 -14.38
N THR A 136 -13.79 -13.53 -14.85
CA THR A 136 -12.57 -14.17 -14.38
C THR A 136 -11.95 -13.33 -13.26
N PHE A 137 -11.48 -14.01 -12.21
CA PHE A 137 -10.88 -13.39 -11.04
C PHE A 137 -9.85 -14.30 -10.40
N THR A 138 -9.07 -13.72 -9.49
CA THR A 138 -8.01 -14.40 -8.75
C THR A 138 -8.33 -14.39 -7.27
N ILE A 139 -7.78 -15.38 -6.56
CA ILE A 139 -7.88 -15.51 -5.12
C ILE A 139 -6.46 -15.75 -4.60
N SER A 140 -6.12 -15.13 -3.49
CA SER A 140 -4.92 -15.45 -2.73
C SER A 140 -5.30 -15.68 -1.28
N VAL A 141 -4.83 -16.79 -0.73
CA VAL A 141 -5.13 -17.19 0.64
C VAL A 141 -3.82 -17.35 1.38
N THR A 142 -3.77 -16.77 2.58
CA THR A 142 -2.60 -16.81 3.47
C THR A 142 -3.04 -17.25 4.85
N ASP A 143 -2.17 -17.96 5.55
CA ASP A 143 -2.41 -18.44 6.91
C ASP A 143 -1.11 -18.34 7.73
N ASN A 144 -1.22 -18.37 9.06
CA ASN A 144 -0.09 -18.27 9.99
C ASN A 144 0.76 -19.55 10.03
N ILE A 145 0.15 -20.72 9.86
CA ILE A 145 0.83 -22.03 9.95
C ILE A 145 0.70 -22.79 8.63
N ASP A 146 -0.46 -22.75 7.98
CA ASP A 146 -0.68 -23.46 6.72
C ASP A 146 -0.12 -22.69 5.51
N THR A 147 0.90 -23.27 4.87
CA THR A 147 1.51 -22.68 3.67
C THR A 147 0.70 -22.92 2.40
N ASN A 148 -0.29 -23.81 2.42
CA ASN A 148 -1.14 -24.09 1.26
C ASN A 148 -2.60 -24.39 1.66
N PRO A 149 -3.34 -23.39 2.18
CA PRO A 149 -4.74 -23.57 2.55
C PRO A 149 -5.60 -24.00 1.36
N ARG A 150 -6.55 -24.91 1.62
CA ARG A 150 -7.47 -25.40 0.59
C ARG A 150 -8.51 -24.32 0.27
N VAL A 151 -8.65 -24.00 -1.02
CA VAL A 151 -9.65 -23.04 -1.51
C VAL A 151 -10.79 -23.75 -2.23
N THR A 152 -12.03 -23.43 -1.85
CA THR A 152 -13.24 -23.86 -2.55
C THR A 152 -14.05 -22.64 -2.96
N VAL A 153 -14.35 -22.53 -4.25
CA VAL A 153 -15.19 -21.45 -4.80
C VAL A 153 -16.52 -22.02 -5.22
N LYS A 154 -17.62 -21.39 -4.83
CA LYS A 154 -18.96 -21.79 -5.23
C LYS A 154 -19.75 -20.61 -5.78
N LEU A 155 -20.43 -20.83 -6.90
CA LEU A 155 -21.51 -19.94 -7.37
C LEU A 155 -22.83 -20.66 -7.09
N ALA A 156 -23.65 -20.08 -6.19
CA ALA A 156 -24.77 -20.80 -5.59
C ALA A 156 -24.30 -22.14 -4.97
N ASN A 157 -24.84 -23.27 -5.44
CA ASN A 157 -24.49 -24.62 -4.96
C ASN A 157 -23.41 -25.32 -5.80
N ASN A 158 -22.96 -24.70 -6.90
CA ASN A 158 -22.02 -25.32 -7.83
C ASN A 158 -20.58 -24.92 -7.51
N THR A 159 -19.71 -25.89 -7.33
CA THR A 159 -18.27 -25.66 -7.17
C THR A 159 -17.64 -25.25 -8.49
N ILE A 160 -16.81 -24.21 -8.45
CA ILE A 160 -16.06 -23.69 -9.59
C ILE A 160 -14.62 -24.17 -9.50
N THR A 161 -14.15 -24.85 -10.54
CA THR A 161 -12.77 -25.33 -10.63
C THR A 161 -11.85 -24.18 -11.03
N ALA A 162 -10.65 -24.14 -10.45
CA ALA A 162 -9.61 -23.22 -10.88
C ALA A 162 -9.15 -23.55 -12.31
N ASN A 163 -8.86 -22.51 -13.08
CA ASN A 163 -8.21 -22.58 -14.38
C ASN A 163 -6.73 -23.00 -14.20
N SER A 164 -6.06 -23.34 -15.30
CA SER A 164 -4.64 -23.76 -15.28
C SER A 164 -3.68 -22.69 -14.76
N ASP A 165 -4.07 -21.42 -14.83
CA ASP A 165 -3.31 -20.27 -14.32
C ASP A 165 -3.65 -19.92 -12.86
N GLY A 166 -4.50 -20.71 -12.20
CA GLY A 166 -4.97 -20.48 -10.83
C GLY A 166 -6.11 -19.47 -10.71
N SER A 167 -6.59 -18.89 -11.81
CA SER A 167 -7.77 -18.01 -11.81
C SER A 167 -9.08 -18.81 -11.74
N TYR A 168 -10.19 -18.14 -11.44
CA TYR A 168 -11.53 -18.71 -11.43
C TYR A 168 -12.42 -17.95 -12.41
N THR A 169 -13.20 -18.67 -13.21
CA THR A 169 -14.18 -18.07 -14.13
C THR A 169 -15.59 -18.47 -13.74
N VAL A 170 -16.44 -17.49 -13.47
CA VAL A 170 -17.86 -17.70 -13.19
C VAL A 170 -18.71 -17.22 -14.34
N ASN A 171 -19.69 -18.03 -14.75
CA ASN A 171 -20.74 -17.62 -15.67
C ASN A 171 -21.92 -17.12 -14.85
N LEU A 172 -22.20 -15.82 -14.93
CA LEU A 172 -23.23 -15.19 -14.10
C LEU A 172 -24.62 -15.43 -14.69
N THR A 173 -25.61 -15.69 -13.85
CA THR A 173 -27.03 -15.68 -14.23
C THR A 173 -27.60 -14.27 -14.09
N MET A 174 -28.75 -13.99 -14.73
CA MET A 174 -29.46 -12.72 -14.53
C MET A 174 -29.76 -12.47 -13.04
N GLY A 175 -29.61 -11.23 -12.59
CA GLY A 175 -29.84 -10.80 -11.21
C GLY A 175 -28.62 -10.95 -10.31
N THR A 176 -28.88 -11.17 -9.02
CA THR A 176 -27.86 -11.31 -7.98
C THR A 176 -27.19 -12.69 -8.05
N ASN A 177 -25.86 -12.69 -8.07
CA ASN A 177 -25.00 -13.86 -8.04
C ASN A 177 -24.16 -13.83 -6.76
N LEU A 178 -24.32 -14.84 -5.90
CA LEU A 178 -23.54 -14.97 -4.68
C LEU A 178 -22.40 -15.97 -4.89
N ILE A 179 -21.17 -15.47 -4.78
CA ILE A 179 -19.94 -16.27 -4.90
C ILE A 179 -19.39 -16.47 -3.50
N ASN A 180 -19.38 -17.73 -3.05
CA ASN A 180 -18.83 -18.11 -1.76
C ASN A 180 -17.40 -18.60 -1.97
N ILE A 181 -16.43 -17.90 -1.38
CA ILE A 181 -15.03 -18.29 -1.34
C ILE A 181 -14.75 -18.83 0.05
N ILE A 182 -14.43 -20.11 0.13
CA ILE A 182 -14.18 -20.81 1.39
C ILE A 182 -12.71 -21.21 1.41
N ALA A 183 -11.96 -20.72 2.39
CA ALA A 183 -10.61 -21.17 2.69
C ALA A 183 -10.65 -22.10 3.90
N THR A 184 -9.89 -23.20 3.85
CA THR A 184 -9.76 -24.16 4.95
C THR A 184 -8.30 -24.50 5.14
N ASP A 185 -7.78 -24.32 6.34
CA ASP A 185 -6.41 -24.75 6.67
C ASP A 185 -6.32 -26.28 6.91
N ILE A 186 -5.11 -26.76 7.20
CA ILE A 186 -4.84 -28.16 7.60
C ILE A 186 -5.51 -28.59 8.91
N CYS A 187 -5.86 -27.64 9.78
CA CYS A 187 -6.52 -27.88 11.08
C CYS A 187 -8.06 -27.79 11.00
N ASN A 188 -8.61 -27.55 9.80
CA ASN A 188 -10.01 -27.30 9.49
C ASN A 188 -10.60 -25.98 10.06
N ASN A 189 -9.77 -25.01 10.43
CA ASN A 189 -10.26 -23.64 10.60
C ASN A 189 -10.67 -23.10 9.22
N THR A 190 -11.80 -22.39 9.19
CA THR A 190 -12.37 -21.91 7.92
C THR A 190 -12.68 -20.43 7.98
N ASN A 191 -12.44 -19.77 6.85
CA ASN A 191 -12.92 -18.43 6.58
C ASN A 191 -13.77 -18.48 5.31
N THR A 192 -14.88 -17.73 5.31
CA THR A 192 -15.78 -17.64 4.16
C THR A 192 -16.01 -16.18 3.80
N GLU A 193 -15.60 -15.81 2.60
CA GLU A 193 -15.95 -14.52 1.99
C GLU A 193 -17.10 -14.72 1.00
N ILE A 194 -18.15 -13.92 1.17
CA ILE A 194 -19.32 -13.93 0.29
C ILE A 194 -19.29 -12.66 -0.55
N ILE A 195 -19.09 -12.83 -1.86
CA ILE A 195 -19.07 -11.73 -2.82
C ILE A 195 -20.37 -11.76 -3.62
N GLN A 196 -21.13 -10.69 -3.49
CA GLN A 196 -22.30 -10.38 -4.28
C GLN A 196 -21.90 -9.67 -5.57
N ILE A 197 -22.27 -10.26 -6.70
CA ILE A 197 -22.10 -9.70 -8.03
C ILE A 197 -23.46 -9.58 -8.70
N ILE A 198 -23.68 -8.53 -9.48
CA ILE A 198 -24.93 -8.33 -10.20
C ILE A 198 -24.71 -8.48 -11.70
N ARG A 199 -25.63 -9.18 -12.35
CA ARG A 199 -25.78 -9.17 -13.80
C ARG A 199 -27.15 -8.63 -14.15
N GLU A 200 -27.21 -7.41 -14.65
CA GLU A 200 -28.50 -6.83 -15.04
C GLU A 200 -29.07 -7.50 -16.30
N SER A 201 -30.39 -7.63 -16.33
CA SER A 201 -31.13 -7.94 -17.55
C SER A 201 -31.16 -6.74 -18.47
N LYS A 202 -31.34 -6.99 -19.78
CA LYS A 202 -31.79 -5.97 -20.74
C LYS A 202 -33.01 -5.21 -20.16
N PRO A 203 -33.26 -3.96 -20.58
CA PRO A 203 -34.32 -3.16 -19.96
C PRO A 203 -35.65 -3.88 -20.14
N VAL A 204 -36.46 -3.90 -19.08
CA VAL A 204 -37.88 -4.25 -19.20
C VAL A 204 -38.52 -3.05 -19.89
N VAL A 205 -38.75 -3.21 -21.19
CA VAL A 205 -39.62 -2.35 -21.98
C VAL A 205 -41.06 -2.64 -21.52
N ASP A 206 -41.91 -1.62 -21.42
CA ASP A 206 -43.34 -1.86 -21.17
C ASP A 206 -43.96 -2.73 -22.29
N ASP A 207 -45.20 -3.18 -22.11
CA ASP A 207 -45.89 -4.05 -23.09
C ASP A 207 -45.98 -3.42 -24.50
N ASP A 208 -45.78 -2.10 -24.61
CA ASP A 208 -45.77 -1.31 -25.85
C ASP A 208 -44.36 -1.07 -26.42
N GLY A 209 -43.30 -1.54 -25.76
CA GLY A 209 -41.92 -1.39 -26.23
C GLY A 209 -41.30 -0.03 -25.92
N HIS A 210 -41.81 0.70 -24.94
CA HIS A 210 -41.25 1.96 -24.43
C HIS A 210 -40.50 1.76 -23.10
N GLU A 211 -39.31 2.35 -23.01
CA GLU A 211 -38.53 2.42 -21.75
C GLU A 211 -39.05 3.58 -20.88
N GLU A 212 -38.97 3.48 -19.54
CA GLU A 212 -39.36 4.54 -18.60
C GLU A 212 -38.91 5.95 -19.05
N GLU A 213 -39.86 6.87 -19.19
CA GLU A 213 -39.59 8.26 -19.56
C GLU A 213 -39.11 9.07 -18.34
N SER A 214 -37.98 9.77 -18.48
CA SER A 214 -37.48 10.75 -17.50
C SER A 214 -37.04 12.01 -18.23
N ASP A 215 -37.45 13.17 -17.73
CA ASP A 215 -37.01 14.48 -18.22
C ASP A 215 -35.75 15.01 -17.50
N ASN A 216 -35.21 14.26 -16.53
CA ASN A 216 -34.08 14.67 -15.71
C ASN A 216 -32.77 14.03 -16.17
N THR A 217 -31.68 14.80 -16.21
CA THR A 217 -30.31 14.30 -16.49
C THR A 217 -29.64 13.72 -15.26
N ILE A 218 -30.24 13.93 -14.09
CA ILE A 218 -29.73 13.53 -12.77
C ILE A 218 -30.38 12.20 -12.36
N VAL A 219 -29.54 11.21 -12.05
CA VAL A 219 -29.91 10.02 -11.30
C VAL A 219 -29.65 10.32 -9.82
N SER A 220 -30.72 10.49 -9.06
CA SER A 220 -30.64 10.79 -7.62
C SER A 220 -30.41 9.52 -6.79
N GLU A 221 -30.04 9.70 -5.51
CA GLU A 221 -29.83 8.60 -4.57
C GLU A 221 -31.04 7.67 -4.43
N GLU A 222 -32.26 8.20 -4.51
CA GLU A 222 -33.51 7.44 -4.37
C GLU A 222 -33.74 6.48 -5.54
N GLN A 223 -33.15 6.80 -6.70
CA GLN A 223 -33.26 5.98 -7.91
C GLN A 223 -32.15 4.91 -8.00
N LEU A 224 -31.15 4.98 -7.10
CA LEU A 224 -30.05 4.03 -7.01
C LEU A 224 -30.46 2.81 -6.16
N GLN A 225 -30.07 1.62 -6.62
CA GLN A 225 -30.28 0.41 -5.83
C GLN A 225 -29.09 0.21 -4.87
N LYS A 226 -29.35 0.42 -3.57
CA LYS A 226 -28.40 0.12 -2.48
C LYS A 226 -28.43 -1.38 -2.19
N ILE A 227 -27.27 -2.03 -2.25
CA ILE A 227 -27.18 -3.50 -2.22
C ILE A 227 -26.72 -4.03 -0.87
N ALA A 228 -25.76 -3.35 -0.23
CA ALA A 228 -25.26 -3.74 1.08
C ALA A 228 -24.69 -2.55 1.83
N ILE A 229 -24.89 -2.54 3.16
CA ILE A 229 -24.11 -1.77 4.13
C ILE A 229 -23.47 -2.80 5.05
N LYS A 230 -22.16 -2.98 4.97
CA LYS A 230 -21.41 -3.87 5.88
C LYS A 230 -20.53 -3.02 6.78
N GLU A 231 -20.71 -3.18 8.09
CA GLU A 231 -19.81 -2.67 9.14
C GLU A 231 -18.90 -3.82 9.59
N THR A 232 -17.59 -3.57 9.74
CA THR A 232 -16.61 -4.57 10.16
C THR A 232 -15.76 -4.06 11.34
N ASP A 233 -15.32 -4.95 12.23
CA ASP A 233 -14.70 -4.59 13.52
C ASP A 233 -13.22 -4.12 13.45
N GLN A 234 -12.44 -4.52 12.44
CA GLN A 234 -10.98 -4.25 12.43
C GLN A 234 -10.62 -2.80 12.11
N ILE A 235 -11.48 -2.14 11.33
CA ILE A 235 -11.57 -0.71 11.05
C ILE A 235 -13.06 -0.52 10.87
N LYS A 236 -13.73 0.40 11.58
CA LYS A 236 -15.16 0.70 11.35
C LYS A 236 -15.33 1.16 9.90
N LYS A 237 -15.49 0.20 9.00
CA LYS A 237 -15.51 0.36 7.55
C LYS A 237 -16.96 0.23 7.14
N ILE A 238 -17.48 1.24 6.47
CA ILE A 238 -18.84 1.24 5.96
C ILE A 238 -18.72 1.09 4.45
N THR A 239 -19.15 -0.05 3.91
CA THR A 239 -19.16 -0.28 2.45
C THR A 239 -20.57 -0.09 1.91
N VAL A 240 -20.72 0.74 0.88
CA VAL A 240 -21.97 1.02 0.17
C VAL A 240 -21.83 0.57 -1.27
N ASP A 241 -22.60 -0.44 -1.63
CA ASP A 241 -22.61 -0.99 -2.98
C ASP A 241 -23.80 -0.44 -3.77
N ILE A 242 -23.51 0.16 -4.93
CA ILE A 242 -24.49 0.86 -5.77
C ILE A 242 -24.54 0.24 -7.15
N THR A 243 -25.76 -0.13 -7.56
CA THR A 243 -26.07 -0.45 -8.96
C THR A 243 -27.10 0.54 -9.49
N ILE A 244 -26.92 0.92 -10.75
CA ILE A 244 -27.86 1.77 -11.49
C ILE A 244 -28.71 0.86 -12.37
N LYS A 245 -30.02 0.84 -12.15
CA LYS A 245 -30.96 0.13 -13.00
C LYS A 245 -30.93 0.67 -14.43
N GLN A 246 -30.89 -0.23 -15.41
CA GLN A 246 -30.88 0.14 -16.82
C GLN A 246 -32.02 1.10 -17.26
N ALA A 247 -33.25 0.93 -16.76
CA ALA A 247 -34.39 1.77 -17.09
C ALA A 247 -34.18 3.25 -16.66
N VAL A 248 -33.73 3.45 -15.42
CA VAL A 248 -33.42 4.77 -14.83
C VAL A 248 -32.34 5.49 -15.65
N LEU A 249 -31.29 4.75 -16.03
CA LEU A 249 -30.20 5.30 -16.82
C LEU A 249 -30.67 5.67 -18.24
N GLY A 250 -31.49 4.82 -18.87
CA GLY A 250 -32.02 5.05 -20.21
C GLY A 250 -32.83 6.35 -20.32
N GLY A 251 -33.74 6.59 -19.37
CA GLY A 251 -34.50 7.85 -19.29
C GLY A 251 -33.58 9.07 -19.14
N SER A 252 -32.59 8.98 -18.24
CA SER A 252 -31.65 10.08 -17.99
C SER A 252 -30.76 10.40 -19.19
N ILE A 253 -30.37 9.39 -19.97
CA ILE A 253 -29.61 9.56 -21.21
C ILE A 253 -30.45 10.27 -22.28
N ARG A 254 -31.73 9.95 -22.42
CA ARG A 254 -32.63 10.66 -23.36
C ARG A 254 -32.73 12.15 -23.01
N ALA A 255 -32.95 12.47 -21.73
CA ALA A 255 -32.95 13.85 -21.25
C ALA A 255 -31.61 14.55 -21.51
N ALA A 256 -30.49 13.87 -21.28
CA ALA A 256 -29.13 14.37 -21.48
C ALA A 256 -28.86 14.70 -22.96
N LYS A 257 -29.31 13.85 -23.88
CA LYS A 257 -29.25 14.11 -25.34
C LYS A 257 -30.05 15.36 -25.71
N LYS A 258 -31.30 15.47 -25.24
CA LYS A 258 -32.17 16.62 -25.50
C LYS A 258 -31.58 17.94 -25.00
N LYS A 259 -30.93 17.91 -23.83
CA LYS A 259 -30.33 19.08 -23.17
C LYS A 259 -28.87 19.33 -23.55
N GLN A 260 -28.23 18.45 -24.33
CA GLN A 260 -26.81 18.50 -24.69
C GLN A 260 -25.87 18.58 -23.47
N GLN A 261 -26.19 17.81 -22.43
CA GLN A 261 -25.48 17.78 -21.16
C GLN A 261 -25.07 16.35 -20.81
N PRO A 262 -24.11 16.14 -19.90
CA PRO A 262 -23.80 14.81 -19.40
C PRO A 262 -24.91 14.27 -18.51
N VAL A 263 -24.88 12.96 -18.29
CA VAL A 263 -25.65 12.34 -17.21
C VAL A 263 -24.94 12.61 -15.89
N TYR A 264 -25.71 13.00 -14.88
CA TYR A 264 -25.22 13.26 -13.53
C TYR A 264 -25.66 12.13 -12.61
N ILE A 265 -24.73 11.48 -11.94
CA ILE A 265 -25.01 10.47 -10.91
C ILE A 265 -24.66 11.07 -9.55
N ILE A 266 -25.61 11.08 -8.63
CA ILE A 266 -25.38 11.52 -7.25
C ILE A 266 -25.41 10.29 -6.35
N LEU A 267 -24.25 9.95 -5.78
CA LEU A 267 -24.09 8.80 -4.90
C LEU A 267 -24.41 9.20 -3.44
N PRO A 268 -25.00 8.29 -2.65
CA PRO A 268 -25.23 8.48 -1.23
C PRO A 268 -23.99 8.87 -0.45
N SER A 269 -24.10 9.97 0.28
CA SER A 269 -23.16 10.33 1.34
C SER A 269 -23.70 9.79 2.67
N ILE A 270 -22.91 8.98 3.37
CA ILE A 270 -23.25 8.51 4.72
C ILE A 270 -22.52 9.41 5.71
N GLU A 271 -23.25 10.24 6.44
CA GLU A 271 -22.69 10.90 7.61
C GLU A 271 -22.53 9.87 8.73
N PRO A 272 -21.32 9.70 9.31
CA PRO A 272 -21.14 8.79 10.44
C PRO A 272 -21.99 9.25 11.61
N GLN A 273 -23.03 8.49 11.94
CA GLN A 273 -23.83 8.70 13.15
C GLN A 273 -22.98 8.19 14.34
N GLU A 274 -22.47 9.13 15.17
CA GLU A 274 -21.96 8.90 16.53
C GLU A 274 -20.64 8.14 16.78
N VAL A 275 -19.67 8.14 15.85
CA VAL A 275 -18.29 7.69 16.16
C VAL A 275 -17.30 8.66 15.56
N ASN A 276 -16.21 8.98 16.28
CA ASN A 276 -15.13 9.85 15.83
C ASN A 276 -14.87 9.67 14.32
N ALA A 277 -15.39 10.63 13.52
CA ALA A 277 -15.50 10.52 12.07
C ALA A 277 -14.13 10.33 11.39
N GLU A 278 -13.06 10.71 12.09
CA GLU A 278 -11.66 10.58 11.67
C GLU A 278 -11.17 9.12 11.56
N SER A 279 -11.96 8.14 12.02
CA SER A 279 -11.57 6.72 12.05
C SER A 279 -12.38 5.78 11.15
N VAL A 280 -13.37 6.30 10.43
CA VAL A 280 -14.29 5.49 9.61
C VAL A 280 -13.89 5.55 8.14
N LYS A 281 -13.59 4.38 7.54
CA LYS A 281 -13.37 4.25 6.09
C LYS A 281 -14.70 4.00 5.40
N GLN A 282 -15.23 5.00 4.69
CA GLN A 282 -16.40 4.84 3.83
C GLN A 282 -15.93 4.38 2.46
N VAL A 283 -16.50 3.31 1.93
CA VAL A 283 -16.22 2.79 0.59
C VAL A 283 -17.51 2.77 -0.21
N THR A 284 -17.51 3.35 -1.40
CA THR A 284 -18.66 3.37 -2.31
C THR A 284 -18.28 2.73 -3.62
N ASN A 285 -18.95 1.64 -3.99
CA ASN A 285 -18.71 0.89 -5.22
C ASN A 285 -19.80 1.22 -6.24
N LEU A 286 -19.40 1.60 -7.46
CA LEU A 286 -20.29 1.92 -8.57
C LEU A 286 -19.83 1.18 -9.82
N GLY A 287 -20.74 0.42 -10.44
CA GLY A 287 -20.51 -0.32 -11.67
C GLY A 287 -21.45 0.07 -12.80
N PHE A 288 -20.94 0.13 -14.03
CA PHE A 288 -21.72 0.18 -15.26
C PHE A 288 -21.32 -1.00 -16.15
N THR A 289 -22.31 -1.70 -16.66
CA THR A 289 -22.10 -2.74 -17.66
C THR A 289 -21.58 -2.16 -18.99
N THR A 290 -20.94 -2.98 -19.81
CA THR A 290 -20.56 -2.65 -21.20
C THR A 290 -21.68 -1.99 -21.99
N HIS A 291 -22.92 -2.47 -21.81
CA HIS A 291 -24.08 -1.89 -22.46
C HIS A 291 -24.36 -0.47 -21.97
N GLN A 292 -24.38 -0.24 -20.65
CA GLN A 292 -24.59 1.08 -20.08
C GLN A 292 -23.48 2.06 -20.48
N VAL A 293 -22.21 1.62 -20.47
CA VAL A 293 -21.06 2.39 -20.98
C VAL A 293 -21.28 2.79 -22.45
N SER A 294 -21.79 1.87 -23.27
CA SER A 294 -22.09 2.14 -24.68
C SER A 294 -23.16 3.22 -24.88
N GLN A 295 -24.07 3.42 -23.92
CA GLN A 295 -25.10 4.45 -23.98
C GLN A 295 -24.59 5.81 -23.47
N VAL A 296 -23.86 5.84 -22.35
CA VAL A 296 -23.39 7.10 -21.75
C VAL A 296 -22.26 7.76 -22.54
N LYS A 297 -21.53 7.03 -23.39
CA LYS A 297 -20.45 7.59 -24.22
C LYS A 297 -20.89 8.78 -25.09
N GLU A 298 -22.15 8.81 -25.52
CA GLU A 298 -22.68 9.85 -26.42
C GLU A 298 -22.90 11.18 -25.70
N VAL A 299 -23.23 11.12 -24.40
CA VAL A 299 -23.63 12.28 -23.59
C VAL A 299 -22.55 12.70 -22.57
N GLY A 300 -21.68 11.78 -22.15
CA GLY A 300 -20.72 11.99 -21.07
C GLY A 300 -21.30 11.64 -19.70
N LEU A 301 -20.42 11.47 -18.72
CA LEU A 301 -20.79 11.03 -17.37
C LEU A 301 -20.11 11.88 -16.30
N LYS A 302 -20.90 12.42 -15.38
CA LYS A 302 -20.46 13.12 -14.17
C LYS A 302 -20.97 12.40 -12.94
N ILE A 303 -20.08 12.08 -12.02
CA ILE A 303 -20.40 11.36 -10.79
C ILE A 303 -20.06 12.26 -9.62
N THR A 304 -21.01 12.50 -8.72
CA THR A 304 -20.80 13.16 -7.43
C THR A 304 -20.87 12.11 -6.34
N GLY A 305 -19.73 11.82 -5.72
CA GLY A 305 -19.57 10.89 -4.62
C GLY A 305 -19.59 11.56 -3.25
N PRO A 306 -19.32 10.77 -2.20
CA PRO A 306 -19.23 11.26 -0.82
C PRO A 306 -18.26 12.44 -0.66
N GLN A 307 -18.51 13.28 0.35
CA GLN A 307 -17.70 14.46 0.67
C GLN A 307 -17.52 15.43 -0.52
N GLY A 308 -18.52 15.49 -1.42
CA GLY A 308 -18.54 16.41 -2.57
C GLY A 308 -17.52 16.10 -3.66
N THR A 309 -17.00 14.87 -3.70
CA THR A 309 -16.07 14.40 -4.73
C THR A 309 -16.76 14.35 -6.09
N GLN A 310 -16.30 15.11 -7.08
CA GLN A 310 -16.86 15.05 -8.45
C GLN A 310 -15.86 14.45 -9.42
N ILE A 311 -16.35 13.56 -10.28
CA ILE A 311 -15.59 12.84 -11.29
C ILE A 311 -16.28 13.06 -12.62
N GLU A 312 -15.57 13.63 -13.57
CA GLU A 312 -16.03 13.87 -14.93
C GLU A 312 -15.22 13.01 -15.90
N LEU A 313 -15.89 12.01 -16.47
CA LEU A 313 -15.30 11.11 -17.46
C LEU A 313 -15.46 11.72 -18.84
N SER A 314 -14.35 11.84 -19.56
CA SER A 314 -14.35 12.38 -20.92
C SER A 314 -15.13 11.46 -21.87
N LYS A 315 -15.77 12.04 -22.89
CA LYS A 315 -16.44 11.25 -23.94
C LYS A 315 -15.47 10.31 -24.64
N GLN A 316 -14.23 10.77 -24.89
CA GLN A 316 -13.18 9.97 -25.50
C GLN A 316 -12.82 8.73 -24.68
N LEU A 317 -12.74 8.86 -23.34
CA LEU A 317 -12.52 7.72 -22.45
C LEU A 317 -13.69 6.72 -22.56
N LEU A 318 -14.93 7.20 -22.44
CA LEU A 318 -16.13 6.36 -22.53
C LEU A 318 -16.25 5.65 -23.89
N GLU A 319 -15.89 6.34 -24.98
CA GLU A 319 -15.85 5.74 -26.32
C GLU A 319 -14.79 4.63 -26.43
N THR A 320 -13.62 4.84 -25.83
CA THR A 320 -12.53 3.85 -25.82
C THR A 320 -12.94 2.60 -25.03
N MET A 321 -13.55 2.79 -23.86
CA MET A 321 -14.09 1.69 -23.04
C MET A 321 -15.20 0.93 -23.77
N ALA A 322 -16.12 1.65 -24.43
CA ALA A 322 -17.20 1.05 -25.20
C ALA A 322 -16.67 0.21 -26.38
N LYS A 323 -15.63 0.70 -27.09
CA LYS A 323 -14.97 -0.05 -28.17
C LYS A 323 -14.28 -1.31 -27.65
N ALA A 324 -13.69 -1.24 -26.46
CA ALA A 324 -13.05 -2.37 -25.80
C ALA A 324 -14.04 -3.37 -25.18
N SER A 325 -15.36 -3.12 -25.24
CA SER A 325 -16.37 -3.88 -24.50
C SER A 325 -16.00 -4.03 -23.02
N GLN A 326 -15.58 -2.92 -22.41
CA GLN A 326 -15.11 -2.86 -21.04
C GLN A 326 -16.22 -2.34 -20.12
N ASP A 327 -16.52 -3.09 -19.05
CA ASP A 327 -17.37 -2.60 -17.95
C ASP A 327 -16.65 -1.42 -17.25
N LEU A 328 -17.37 -0.46 -16.70
CA LEU A 328 -16.80 0.63 -15.92
C LEU A 328 -17.05 0.36 -14.44
N ASN A 329 -15.97 0.21 -13.68
CA ASN A 329 -16.03 0.02 -12.24
C ASN A 329 -15.26 1.13 -11.54
N LEU A 330 -15.87 1.71 -10.52
CA LEU A 330 -15.36 2.81 -9.73
C LEU A 330 -15.60 2.51 -8.25
N GLN A 331 -14.54 2.61 -7.47
CA GLN A 331 -14.59 2.55 -6.02
C GLN A 331 -14.07 3.87 -5.46
N LEU A 332 -14.88 4.51 -4.63
CA LEU A 332 -14.56 5.76 -3.95
C LEU A 332 -14.43 5.48 -2.45
N SER A 333 -13.27 5.78 -1.90
CA SER A 333 -12.96 5.52 -0.49
C SER A 333 -12.50 6.79 0.21
N THR A 334 -12.95 7.01 1.45
CA THR A 334 -12.23 7.91 2.36
C THR A 334 -11.02 7.19 2.95
N VAL A 335 -9.94 7.91 3.20
CA VAL A 335 -8.74 7.38 3.85
C VAL A 335 -8.52 8.16 5.14
N PRO A 336 -8.43 7.50 6.30
CA PRO A 336 -8.10 8.17 7.56
C PRO A 336 -6.76 8.92 7.44
N VAL A 337 -6.72 10.19 7.86
CA VAL A 337 -5.52 11.04 7.73
C VAL A 337 -4.29 10.43 8.40
N LYS A 338 -4.49 9.72 9.52
CA LYS A 338 -3.43 8.99 10.24
C LYS A 338 -2.66 7.99 9.36
N GLU A 339 -3.31 7.39 8.35
CA GLU A 339 -2.69 6.40 7.46
C GLU A 339 -1.76 7.04 6.43
N VAL A 340 -1.86 8.35 6.20
CA VAL A 340 -1.06 9.06 5.20
C VAL A 340 -0.07 10.06 5.81
N ASN A 341 -0.03 10.20 7.14
CA ASN A 341 0.82 11.18 7.82
C ASN A 341 2.33 10.95 7.57
N GLU A 342 2.77 9.73 7.30
CA GLU A 342 4.18 9.42 7.01
C GLU A 342 4.71 10.12 5.74
N TYR A 343 3.82 10.57 4.85
CA TYR A 343 4.18 11.26 3.60
C TYR A 343 4.35 12.78 3.76
N PHE A 344 4.24 13.30 4.98
CA PHE A 344 4.27 14.73 5.26
C PHE A 344 5.21 15.08 6.41
N SER A 345 5.68 16.32 6.44
CA SER A 345 6.39 16.85 7.60
C SER A 345 5.39 17.18 8.71
N GLU A 346 5.86 17.20 9.96
CA GLU A 346 5.04 17.61 11.12
C GLU A 346 4.46 19.03 11.01
N LYS A 347 4.99 19.86 10.10
CA LYS A 347 4.54 21.24 9.88
C LYS A 347 3.51 21.38 8.77
N ASP A 348 3.34 20.35 7.94
CA ASP A 348 2.30 20.35 6.91
C ASP A 348 0.94 20.14 7.56
N SER A 349 -0.11 20.70 6.97
CA SER A 349 -1.48 20.49 7.44
C SER A 349 -2.22 19.62 6.44
N VAL A 350 -2.52 18.38 6.81
CA VAL A 350 -3.30 17.42 6.01
C VAL A 350 -4.77 17.51 6.40
N TYR A 351 -5.66 17.69 5.42
CA TYR A 351 -7.09 17.89 5.68
C TYR A 351 -7.93 16.67 5.34
N GLU A 352 -7.72 16.10 4.16
CA GLU A 352 -8.53 14.98 3.69
C GLU A 352 -7.70 14.08 2.78
N ALA A 353 -7.92 12.77 2.88
CA ALA A 353 -7.38 11.79 1.95
C ALA A 353 -8.52 10.95 1.36
N LYS A 354 -8.47 10.74 0.05
CA LYS A 354 -9.44 9.99 -0.73
C LYS A 354 -8.70 8.98 -1.59
N GLU A 355 -9.23 7.78 -1.69
CA GLU A 355 -8.70 6.73 -2.56
C GLU A 355 -9.74 6.46 -3.65
N ILE A 356 -9.31 6.50 -4.90
CA ILE A 356 -10.16 6.17 -6.05
C ILE A 356 -9.53 4.98 -6.75
N ASN A 357 -10.27 3.89 -6.86
CA ASN A 357 -9.85 2.68 -7.55
C ASN A 357 -10.78 2.41 -8.72
N THR A 358 -10.21 2.08 -9.88
CA THR A 358 -10.97 1.82 -11.10
C THR A 358 -10.34 0.68 -11.90
N ASN A 359 -11.10 0.15 -12.86
CA ASN A 359 -10.59 -0.80 -13.85
C ASN A 359 -10.20 -0.13 -15.18
N PHE A 360 -10.20 1.19 -15.25
CA PHE A 360 -9.92 1.97 -16.47
C PHE A 360 -8.89 3.08 -16.21
N SER A 361 -8.18 3.47 -17.26
CA SER A 361 -7.24 4.59 -17.24
C SER A 361 -7.53 5.52 -18.41
N GLY A 362 -7.10 6.77 -18.27
CA GLY A 362 -7.32 7.82 -19.25
C GLY A 362 -7.72 9.14 -18.59
N GLU A 363 -7.66 10.19 -19.40
CA GLU A 363 -7.87 11.56 -18.93
C GLU A 363 -9.24 11.72 -18.26
N THR A 364 -9.19 12.01 -16.96
CA THR A 364 -10.34 12.20 -16.09
C THR A 364 -10.18 13.48 -15.30
N LYS A 365 -11.23 14.30 -15.28
CA LYS A 365 -11.27 15.51 -14.47
C LYS A 365 -11.86 15.18 -13.11
N LEU A 366 -11.16 15.59 -12.06
CA LEU A 366 -11.56 15.45 -10.67
C LEU A 366 -11.80 16.84 -10.05
N ARG A 367 -12.79 16.92 -9.18
CA ARG A 367 -13.01 18.08 -8.30
C ARG A 367 -13.22 17.61 -6.89
N PHE A 368 -12.45 18.12 -5.95
CA PHE A 368 -12.69 17.90 -4.53
C PHE A 368 -13.18 19.18 -3.89
N LYS A 369 -14.16 19.08 -3.00
CA LYS A 369 -14.61 20.23 -2.22
C LYS A 369 -13.44 20.73 -1.37
N ALA A 370 -13.15 22.03 -1.42
CA ALA A 370 -12.10 22.61 -0.61
C ALA A 370 -12.52 22.61 0.89
N PRO A 371 -11.59 22.32 1.81
CA PRO A 371 -11.80 22.52 3.24
C PRO A 371 -12.28 23.94 3.56
N GLN A 372 -13.24 24.06 4.46
CA GLN A 372 -13.72 25.36 4.96
C GLN A 372 -12.62 26.06 5.76
N ASP A 373 -12.67 27.39 5.82
CA ASP A 373 -11.75 28.24 6.62
C ASP A 373 -10.26 28.14 6.25
N VAL A 374 -9.95 27.57 5.08
CA VAL A 374 -8.58 27.50 4.55
C VAL A 374 -8.50 28.30 3.26
N ASP A 375 -7.46 29.11 3.15
CA ASP A 375 -7.10 29.79 1.89
C ASP A 375 -6.79 28.75 0.81
N SER A 376 -7.75 28.56 -0.09
CA SER A 376 -7.70 27.52 -1.12
C SER A 376 -6.53 27.71 -2.10
N ALA A 377 -6.02 28.94 -2.26
CA ALA A 377 -4.84 29.21 -3.08
C ALA A 377 -3.53 28.63 -2.48
N LYS A 378 -3.54 28.23 -1.20
CA LYS A 378 -2.42 27.59 -0.52
C LYS A 378 -2.54 26.07 -0.46
N LEU A 379 -3.64 25.51 -0.96
CA LEU A 379 -3.86 24.07 -0.97
C LEU A 379 -3.17 23.43 -2.16
N LYS A 380 -2.69 22.20 -1.94
CA LYS A 380 -2.14 21.32 -2.96
C LYS A 380 -2.72 19.94 -2.82
N ILE A 381 -2.56 19.14 -3.86
CA ILE A 381 -2.97 17.74 -3.88
C ILE A 381 -1.73 16.89 -4.00
N LYS A 382 -1.46 16.05 -3.01
CA LYS A 382 -0.44 15.00 -3.12
C LYS A 382 -1.11 13.73 -3.63
N VAL A 383 -0.52 13.10 -4.63
CA VAL A 383 -1.00 11.84 -5.22
C VAL A 383 -0.01 10.75 -4.87
N ILE A 384 -0.51 9.64 -4.33
CA ILE A 384 0.26 8.44 -4.06
C ILE A 384 -0.25 7.34 -4.98
N HIS A 385 0.54 7.01 -5.98
CA HIS A 385 0.22 5.97 -6.95
C HIS A 385 0.46 4.58 -6.37
N SER A 386 -0.21 3.57 -6.95
CA SER A 386 -0.09 2.17 -6.51
C SER A 386 1.31 1.58 -6.63
N ASN A 387 2.17 2.15 -7.48
CA ASN A 387 3.58 1.79 -7.61
C ASN A 387 4.50 2.50 -6.59
N GLY A 388 3.94 3.28 -5.66
CA GLY A 388 4.68 4.05 -4.65
C GLY A 388 5.24 5.39 -5.14
N THR A 389 5.08 5.74 -6.42
CA THR A 389 5.46 7.07 -6.91
C THR A 389 4.53 8.14 -6.34
N ILE A 390 5.12 9.31 -6.05
CA ILE A 390 4.41 10.44 -5.46
C ILE A 390 4.47 11.63 -6.41
N GLU A 391 3.31 12.21 -6.68
CA GLU A 391 3.16 13.43 -7.47
C GLU A 391 2.55 14.54 -6.60
N GLU A 392 2.85 15.79 -6.94
CA GLU A 392 2.19 16.96 -6.38
C GLU A 392 1.48 17.73 -7.50
N ILE A 393 0.19 17.97 -7.31
CA ILE A 393 -0.67 18.71 -8.22
C ILE A 393 -1.05 20.05 -7.58
N ILE A 394 -0.91 21.11 -8.37
CA ILE A 394 -1.47 22.43 -8.05
C ILE A 394 -2.86 22.49 -8.70
N PRO A 395 -3.95 22.44 -7.90
CA PRO A 395 -5.29 22.44 -8.46
C PRO A 395 -5.70 23.82 -8.98
N ILE A 396 -6.60 23.84 -9.95
CA ILE A 396 -7.35 25.02 -10.37
C ILE A 396 -8.46 25.25 -9.34
N ILE A 397 -8.55 26.46 -8.81
CA ILE A 397 -9.59 26.82 -7.84
C ILE A 397 -10.85 27.25 -8.60
N VAL A 398 -11.96 26.55 -8.35
CA VAL A 398 -13.25 26.81 -9.00
C VAL A 398 -14.32 27.02 -7.93
N THR A 399 -15.01 28.16 -7.97
CA THR A 399 -16.13 28.47 -7.07
C THR A 399 -17.44 28.43 -7.85
N ASN A 400 -18.46 27.76 -7.33
CA ASN A 400 -19.77 27.71 -7.95
C ASN A 400 -20.68 28.86 -7.49
N GLU A 401 -21.87 28.98 -8.08
CA GLU A 401 -22.85 30.03 -7.76
C GLU A 401 -23.34 29.98 -6.30
N GLN A 402 -23.22 28.83 -5.64
CA GLN A 402 -23.55 28.62 -4.23
C GLN A 402 -22.34 28.84 -3.29
N ASP A 403 -21.29 29.51 -3.75
CA ASP A 403 -20.06 29.83 -3.01
C ASP A 403 -19.28 28.60 -2.50
N ASN A 404 -19.54 27.42 -3.06
CA ASN A 404 -18.73 26.25 -2.78
C ASN A 404 -17.47 26.28 -3.65
N THR A 405 -16.31 26.19 -2.99
CA THR A 405 -15.02 26.15 -3.65
C THR A 405 -14.55 24.71 -3.85
N TYR A 406 -14.00 24.44 -5.03
CA TYR A 406 -13.50 23.14 -5.45
C TYR A 406 -12.05 23.25 -5.94
N LEU A 407 -11.29 22.20 -5.68
CA LEU A 407 -9.96 21.94 -6.21
C LEU A 407 -10.14 21.08 -7.47
N GLU A 408 -10.02 21.68 -8.66
CA GLU A 408 -10.14 21.00 -9.95
C GLU A 408 -8.77 20.59 -10.49
N PHE A 409 -8.64 19.36 -10.97
CA PHE A 409 -7.41 18.84 -11.58
C PHE A 409 -7.73 17.67 -12.51
N THR A 410 -6.77 17.30 -13.37
CA THR A 410 -6.91 16.22 -14.33
C THR A 410 -5.87 15.14 -14.05
N ILE A 411 -6.28 13.87 -14.15
CA ILE A 411 -5.42 12.71 -13.96
C ILE A 411 -5.58 11.73 -15.12
N ASN A 412 -4.60 10.85 -15.30
CA ASN A 412 -4.68 9.73 -16.25
C ASN A 412 -4.79 8.36 -15.55
N SER A 413 -4.48 8.31 -14.26
CA SER A 413 -4.54 7.13 -13.42
C SER A 413 -5.10 7.50 -12.05
N PHE A 414 -5.98 6.65 -11.53
CA PHE A 414 -6.57 6.83 -10.22
C PHE A 414 -5.64 6.28 -9.14
N SER A 415 -5.71 6.87 -7.95
CA SER A 415 -4.70 6.73 -6.89
C SER A 415 -5.27 7.21 -5.56
N THR A 416 -4.41 7.30 -4.54
CA THR A 416 -4.73 8.01 -3.31
C THR A 416 -4.40 9.49 -3.48
N PHE A 417 -5.36 10.36 -3.20
CA PHE A 417 -5.26 11.80 -3.32
C PHE A 417 -5.43 12.47 -1.96
N ILE A 418 -4.55 13.40 -1.64
CA ILE A 418 -4.47 14.00 -0.31
C ILE A 418 -4.47 15.52 -0.44
N ILE A 419 -5.49 16.16 0.12
CA ILE A 419 -5.60 17.61 0.19
C ILE A 419 -4.79 18.08 1.39
N TYR A 420 -3.80 18.92 1.13
CA TYR A 420 -2.94 19.43 2.19
C TYR A 420 -2.49 20.87 1.92
N LYS A 421 -2.12 21.56 2.99
CA LYS A 421 -1.44 22.85 2.94
C LYS A 421 0.02 22.63 3.33
N PRO A 422 0.95 22.82 2.40
CA PRO A 422 2.37 22.75 2.71
C PRO A 422 2.74 23.75 3.79
N ALA A 423 3.65 23.36 4.69
CA ALA A 423 4.28 24.26 5.63
C ALA A 423 4.89 25.46 4.86
N PRO A 424 4.77 26.68 5.38
CA PRO A 424 5.51 27.80 4.83
C PRO A 424 7.00 27.44 4.82
N LYS A 425 7.63 27.52 3.64
CA LYS A 425 9.09 27.38 3.57
C LYS A 425 9.71 28.45 4.46
N ALA A 426 10.63 28.06 5.34
CA ALA A 426 11.34 29.01 6.18
C ALA A 426 12.07 30.01 5.28
N LYS A 427 11.92 31.30 5.56
CA LYS A 427 12.62 32.34 4.79
C LYS A 427 14.12 32.16 4.98
N THR A 428 14.87 32.23 3.88
CA THR A 428 16.32 32.32 3.95
C THR A 428 16.72 33.79 3.97
N ILE A 429 17.43 34.21 5.01
CA ILE A 429 17.97 35.58 5.13
C ILE A 429 19.49 35.49 5.07
N ILE A 430 20.09 36.11 4.05
CA ILE A 430 21.54 36.27 3.92
C ILE A 430 21.88 37.74 4.16
N LYS A 431 22.79 38.04 5.09
CA LYS A 431 23.38 39.37 5.23
C LYS A 431 24.87 39.31 4.99
N LEU A 432 25.35 40.14 4.08
CA LEU A 432 26.78 40.30 3.81
C LEU A 432 27.14 41.77 3.68
N THR A 433 28.36 42.11 4.10
CA THR A 433 28.91 43.46 3.90
C THR A 433 30.02 43.36 2.86
N ILE A 434 30.01 44.28 1.90
CA ILE A 434 31.03 44.30 0.84
C ILE A 434 32.44 44.40 1.46
N ASP A 435 33.40 43.66 0.92
CA ASP A 435 34.78 43.53 1.40
C ASP A 435 34.94 42.88 2.80
N LYS A 436 33.88 42.24 3.33
CA LYS A 436 33.95 41.45 4.57
C LYS A 436 33.76 39.96 4.28
N ALA A 437 34.58 39.14 4.93
CA ALA A 437 34.51 37.68 4.82
C ALA A 437 33.43 37.08 5.71
N LEU A 438 33.15 37.70 6.86
CA LEU A 438 32.09 37.26 7.76
C LEU A 438 30.72 37.70 7.22
N VAL A 439 29.85 36.72 7.01
CA VAL A 439 28.46 36.89 6.54
C VAL A 439 27.53 36.10 7.46
N THR A 440 26.23 36.36 7.39
CA THR A 440 25.23 35.55 8.12
C THR A 440 24.23 34.92 7.16
N VAL A 441 23.89 33.65 7.41
CA VAL A 441 22.79 32.93 6.76
C VAL A 441 21.86 32.45 7.87
N ASN A 442 20.61 32.92 7.89
CA ASN A 442 19.63 32.61 8.95
C ASN A 442 20.17 32.88 10.37
N ASN A 443 20.89 34.00 10.54
CA ASN A 443 21.60 34.40 11.77
C ASN A 443 22.78 33.50 12.18
N THR A 444 23.15 32.49 11.39
CA THR A 444 24.39 31.73 11.58
C THR A 444 25.53 32.41 10.84
N GLU A 445 26.63 32.68 11.55
CA GLU A 445 27.83 33.28 10.95
C GLU A 445 28.59 32.27 10.08
N ILE A 446 28.98 32.70 8.88
CA ILE A 446 29.79 31.95 7.93
C ILE A 446 30.98 32.82 7.53
N ASN A 447 32.17 32.25 7.53
CA ASN A 447 33.36 32.92 7.02
C ASN A 447 33.62 32.50 5.58
N LEU A 448 33.56 33.45 4.64
CA LEU A 448 33.84 33.20 3.23
C LEU A 448 35.34 33.11 2.97
N ASP A 449 35.73 32.20 2.09
CA ASP A 449 37.10 32.08 1.57
C ASP A 449 37.41 33.15 0.50
N ALA A 450 36.39 33.86 0.02
CA ALA A 450 36.49 34.96 -0.92
C ALA A 450 35.40 36.01 -0.65
N THR A 451 35.79 37.28 -0.53
CA THR A 451 34.86 38.38 -0.19
C THR A 451 34.10 38.87 -1.41
N ALA A 452 32.84 39.25 -1.23
CA ALA A 452 32.12 40.00 -2.26
C ALA A 452 32.77 41.38 -2.44
N PHE A 453 32.86 41.85 -3.69
CA PHE A 453 33.49 43.12 -4.04
C PHE A 453 32.67 43.86 -5.10
N ILE A 454 32.91 45.16 -5.28
CA ILE A 454 32.33 45.93 -6.38
C ILE A 454 33.31 45.89 -7.54
N LYS A 455 32.85 45.46 -8.72
CA LYS A 455 33.65 45.50 -9.94
C LYS A 455 33.65 46.91 -10.52
N ASP A 456 34.81 47.56 -10.52
CA ASP A 456 34.97 48.97 -10.91
C ASP A 456 34.45 49.27 -12.32
N THR A 457 34.63 48.35 -13.28
CA THR A 457 34.24 48.56 -14.68
C THR A 457 32.74 48.53 -14.93
N THR A 458 31.96 47.90 -14.04
CA THR A 458 30.51 47.72 -14.21
C THR A 458 29.70 48.31 -13.07
N ASN A 459 30.35 48.70 -11.97
CA ASN A 459 29.72 49.13 -10.72
C ASN A 459 28.65 48.12 -10.25
N ARG A 460 28.97 46.84 -10.32
CA ARG A 460 28.14 45.72 -9.86
C ARG A 460 28.84 44.98 -8.73
N THR A 461 28.10 44.58 -7.71
CA THR A 461 28.61 43.69 -6.67
C THR A 461 28.71 42.27 -7.21
N LEU A 462 29.91 41.72 -7.14
CA LEU A 462 30.23 40.36 -7.48
C LEU A 462 30.39 39.53 -6.21
N VAL A 463 29.83 38.33 -6.21
CA VAL A 463 29.83 37.40 -5.06
C VAL A 463 30.25 36.00 -5.51
N PRO A 464 30.93 35.20 -4.66
CA PRO A 464 31.22 33.80 -4.99
C PRO A 464 29.95 33.04 -5.32
N VAL A 465 29.86 32.50 -6.53
CA VAL A 465 28.63 31.90 -7.07
C VAL A 465 28.13 30.73 -6.22
N ARG A 466 29.05 29.92 -5.69
CA ARG A 466 28.73 28.76 -4.87
C ARG A 466 28.06 29.17 -3.56
N PHE A 467 28.64 30.12 -2.84
CA PHE A 467 28.12 30.60 -1.56
C PHE A 467 26.67 31.08 -1.70
N VAL A 468 26.42 32.05 -2.58
CA VAL A 468 25.08 32.66 -2.70
C VAL A 468 24.05 31.66 -3.24
N SER A 469 24.44 30.79 -4.18
CA SER A 469 23.51 29.84 -4.78
C SER A 469 23.16 28.70 -3.82
N GLU A 470 24.14 28.13 -3.12
CA GLU A 470 23.91 27.04 -2.15
C GLU A 470 23.17 27.54 -0.92
N ALA A 471 23.48 28.75 -0.42
CA ALA A 471 22.71 29.36 0.66
C ALA A 471 21.23 29.57 0.28
N LEU A 472 20.93 29.80 -1.00
CA LEU A 472 19.58 29.90 -1.54
C LEU A 472 18.97 28.54 -1.97
N GLY A 473 19.61 27.43 -1.60
CA GLY A 473 19.12 26.07 -1.80
C GLY A 473 19.33 25.50 -3.20
N SER A 474 20.32 25.99 -3.95
CA SER A 474 20.69 25.49 -5.28
C SER A 474 21.94 24.63 -5.25
N LYS A 475 22.05 23.67 -6.17
CA LYS A 475 23.30 22.94 -6.43
C LYS A 475 24.12 23.70 -7.48
N VAL A 476 25.45 23.75 -7.32
CA VAL A 476 26.35 24.41 -8.26
C VAL A 476 27.37 23.43 -8.83
N GLU A 477 27.44 23.35 -10.16
CA GLU A 477 28.38 22.52 -10.90
C GLU A 477 29.27 23.37 -11.81
N TRP A 478 30.55 23.02 -11.87
CA TRP A 478 31.50 23.62 -12.81
C TRP A 478 31.68 22.70 -14.01
N LEU A 479 31.47 23.26 -15.21
CA LEU A 479 31.64 22.58 -16.49
C LEU A 479 32.93 23.07 -17.14
N PRO A 480 34.06 22.37 -16.95
CA PRO A 480 35.37 22.86 -17.38
C PRO A 480 35.52 22.95 -18.90
N LYS A 481 34.90 22.01 -19.64
CA LYS A 481 35.02 21.95 -21.11
C LYS A 481 34.44 23.19 -21.79
N THR A 482 33.36 23.73 -21.25
CA THR A 482 32.66 24.89 -21.79
C THR A 482 32.93 26.18 -21.01
N ARG A 483 33.74 26.11 -19.94
CA ARG A 483 33.97 27.21 -18.98
C ARG A 483 32.63 27.78 -18.48
N GLN A 484 31.76 26.90 -17.99
CA GLN A 484 30.43 27.27 -17.52
C GLN A 484 30.18 26.90 -16.07
N VAL A 485 29.39 27.72 -15.37
CA VAL A 485 28.78 27.35 -14.10
C VAL A 485 27.32 26.99 -14.36
N LYS A 486 26.94 25.79 -13.93
CA LYS A 486 25.56 25.27 -13.96
C LYS A 486 24.98 25.35 -12.56
N ILE A 487 23.93 26.14 -12.37
CA ILE A 487 23.18 26.24 -11.12
C ILE A 487 21.86 25.51 -11.30
N ILE A 488 21.55 24.58 -10.39
CA ILE A 488 20.39 23.70 -10.47
C ILE A 488 19.49 23.97 -9.25
N ASN A 489 18.27 24.44 -9.50
CA ASN A 489 17.19 24.59 -8.52
C ASN A 489 15.87 24.16 -9.19
N SER A 490 14.76 24.89 -8.97
CA SER A 490 13.51 24.74 -9.73
C SER A 490 13.67 25.06 -11.22
N LYS A 491 14.74 25.74 -11.62
CA LYS A 491 15.17 25.97 -13.00
C LYS A 491 16.69 25.89 -13.11
N GLU A 492 17.19 25.63 -14.31
CA GLU A 492 18.62 25.59 -14.62
C GLU A 492 19.12 26.97 -15.04
N ILE A 493 20.29 27.39 -14.54
CA ILE A 493 20.98 28.62 -14.97
C ILE A 493 22.39 28.23 -15.44
N LEU A 494 22.70 28.57 -16.69
CA LEU A 494 23.99 28.30 -17.31
C LEU A 494 24.75 29.61 -17.57
N LEU A 495 25.77 29.84 -16.77
CA LEU A 495 26.63 31.03 -16.81
C LEU A 495 27.92 30.70 -17.54
N THR A 496 28.18 31.36 -18.67
CA THR A 496 29.47 31.24 -19.37
C THR A 496 30.42 32.32 -18.84
N ILE A 497 31.63 31.92 -18.44
CA ILE A 497 32.64 32.87 -17.95
C ILE A 497 32.97 33.90 -19.03
N ASP A 498 33.12 35.15 -18.62
CA ASP A 498 33.40 36.33 -19.46
C ASP A 498 32.27 36.70 -20.45
N SER A 499 31.11 36.03 -20.39
CA SER A 499 29.93 36.35 -21.20
C SER A 499 28.90 37.18 -20.43
N THR A 500 28.25 38.11 -21.14
CA THR A 500 27.06 38.84 -20.63
C THR A 500 25.75 38.13 -20.98
N GLU A 501 25.80 37.03 -21.71
CA GLU A 501 24.64 36.20 -22.04
C GLU A 501 24.59 35.00 -21.10
N VAL A 502 23.44 34.80 -20.47
CA VAL A 502 23.18 33.72 -19.51
C VAL A 502 21.93 32.98 -19.95
N GLN A 503 21.99 31.65 -19.97
CA GLN A 503 20.81 30.84 -20.21
C GLN A 503 20.09 30.58 -18.88
N VAL A 504 18.80 30.91 -18.81
CA VAL A 504 17.91 30.64 -17.67
C VAL A 504 16.74 29.82 -18.18
N ALA A 505 16.69 28.54 -17.80
CA ALA A 505 15.84 27.53 -18.43
C ALA A 505 16.06 27.52 -19.96
N GLU A 506 15.05 27.90 -20.73
CA GLU A 506 15.07 27.92 -22.20
C GLU A 506 15.36 29.33 -22.77
N GLU A 507 15.46 30.35 -21.94
CA GLU A 507 15.63 31.74 -22.37
C GLU A 507 17.08 32.23 -22.21
N ILE A 508 17.53 33.10 -23.12
CA ILE A 508 18.81 33.80 -23.01
C ILE A 508 18.57 35.20 -22.44
N ILE A 509 19.16 35.48 -21.28
CA ILE A 509 19.09 36.76 -20.58
C ILE A 509 20.43 37.47 -20.67
N LYS A 510 20.40 38.76 -20.96
CA LYS A 510 21.59 39.62 -20.92
C LYS A 510 21.77 40.25 -19.55
N ILE A 511 22.99 40.18 -19.01
CA ILE A 511 23.36 40.75 -17.71
C ILE A 511 24.39 41.88 -17.85
N ASP A 512 24.35 42.84 -16.92
CA ASP A 512 25.17 44.05 -16.98
C ASP A 512 26.67 43.83 -16.70
N SER A 513 27.02 42.71 -16.07
CA SER A 513 28.40 42.34 -15.79
C SER A 513 28.57 40.84 -15.99
N PRO A 514 29.60 40.37 -16.71
CA PRO A 514 29.82 38.95 -16.88
C PRO A 514 30.21 38.27 -15.55
N ALA A 515 29.98 36.96 -15.47
CA ALA A 515 30.62 36.13 -14.46
C ALA A 515 32.12 36.00 -14.77
N GLU A 516 32.97 36.00 -13.75
CA GLU A 516 34.43 36.00 -13.92
C GLU A 516 35.12 35.10 -12.89
N ILE A 517 36.36 34.68 -13.21
CA ILE A 517 37.19 33.90 -12.29
C ILE A 517 38.22 34.83 -11.66
N VAL A 518 38.18 34.98 -10.34
CA VAL A 518 39.16 35.73 -9.55
C VAL A 518 39.77 34.79 -8.52
N ASN A 519 41.11 34.67 -8.52
CA ASN A 519 41.85 33.84 -7.57
C ASN A 519 41.26 32.42 -7.38
N THR A 520 40.93 31.74 -8.48
CA THR A 520 40.32 30.39 -8.55
C THR A 520 38.86 30.27 -8.09
N ARG A 521 38.20 31.38 -7.78
CA ARG A 521 36.77 31.42 -7.45
C ARG A 521 36.00 32.07 -8.58
N THR A 522 34.83 31.50 -8.89
CA THR A 522 33.92 32.13 -9.85
C THR A 522 33.01 33.09 -9.12
N PHE A 523 32.95 34.31 -9.64
CA PHE A 523 32.13 35.39 -9.16
C PHE A 523 31.03 35.71 -10.17
N VAL A 524 29.86 36.07 -9.66
CA VAL A 524 28.67 36.37 -10.46
C VAL A 524 28.01 37.65 -9.93
N PRO A 525 27.31 38.45 -10.76
CA PRO A 525 26.54 39.58 -10.25
C PRO A 525 25.51 39.12 -9.24
N LEU A 526 25.62 39.64 -8.01
CA LEU A 526 24.84 39.20 -6.87
C LEU A 526 23.34 39.30 -7.12
N ARG A 527 22.90 40.44 -7.68
CA ARG A 527 21.48 40.70 -7.91
C ARG A 527 20.90 39.72 -8.91
N PHE A 528 21.59 39.54 -10.03
CA PHE A 528 21.18 38.61 -11.09
C PHE A 528 20.98 37.19 -10.54
N VAL A 529 21.99 36.63 -9.86
CA VAL A 529 21.90 35.24 -9.38
C VAL A 529 20.84 35.10 -8.29
N SER A 530 20.69 36.09 -7.40
CA SER A 530 19.71 36.04 -6.31
C SER A 530 18.28 36.13 -6.83
N GLU A 531 17.98 37.12 -7.68
CA GLU A 531 16.65 37.32 -8.27
C GLU A 531 16.29 36.18 -9.23
N SER A 532 17.26 35.66 -10.00
CA SER A 532 17.06 34.47 -10.82
C SER A 532 16.69 33.24 -9.99
N LEU A 533 17.13 33.16 -8.72
CA LEU A 533 16.79 32.10 -7.78
C LEU A 533 15.55 32.40 -6.92
N GLY A 534 14.83 33.48 -7.22
CA GLY A 534 13.58 33.88 -6.56
C GLY A 534 13.77 34.65 -5.25
N ALA A 535 14.95 35.25 -5.02
CA ALA A 535 15.23 36.04 -3.83
C ALA A 535 15.15 37.55 -4.11
N GLU A 536 14.76 38.33 -3.11
CA GLU A 536 14.79 39.79 -3.12
C GLU A 536 16.13 40.30 -2.58
N VAL A 537 16.64 41.40 -3.15
CA VAL A 537 17.93 41.99 -2.75
C VAL A 537 17.77 43.46 -2.37
N SER A 538 18.13 43.77 -1.12
CA SER A 538 18.21 45.13 -0.58
C SER A 538 19.67 45.52 -0.31
N TYR A 539 20.03 46.77 -0.60
CA TYR A 539 21.36 47.33 -0.36
C TYR A 539 21.28 48.59 0.49
N ASN A 540 22.04 48.62 1.57
CA ASN A 540 22.22 49.79 2.41
C ASN A 540 23.55 50.48 2.08
N ALA A 541 23.47 51.61 1.38
CA ALA A 541 24.66 52.34 0.94
C ALA A 541 25.52 52.91 2.09
N LYS A 542 24.94 53.17 3.28
CA LYS A 542 25.68 53.71 4.42
C LYS A 542 26.56 52.66 5.09
N THR A 543 26.03 51.45 5.23
CA THR A 543 26.74 50.34 5.89
C THR A 543 27.44 49.41 4.91
N ARG A 544 27.18 49.58 3.60
CA ARG A 544 27.58 48.65 2.53
C ARG A 544 27.05 47.23 2.76
N GLU A 545 25.98 47.09 3.54
CA GLU A 545 25.32 45.82 3.83
C GLU A 545 24.33 45.49 2.71
N ILE A 546 24.32 44.23 2.31
CA ILE A 546 23.36 43.64 1.39
C ILE A 546 22.56 42.60 2.17
N THR A 547 21.23 42.70 2.08
CA THR A 547 20.30 41.71 2.62
C THR A 547 19.60 41.00 1.47
N ILE A 548 19.67 39.68 1.45
CA ILE A 548 18.99 38.80 0.48
C ILE A 548 17.93 38.01 1.24
N ILE A 549 16.69 38.02 0.75
CA ILE A 549 15.55 37.32 1.37
C ILE A 549 14.91 36.40 0.33
N LYS A 550 14.78 35.11 0.63
CA LYS A 550 14.06 34.13 -0.18
C LYS A 550 12.96 33.47 0.61
#